data_AF-A0A497ES57-F1
#
_entry.id   AF-A0A497ES57-F1
#
_cell.length_a   1.000
_cell.length_b   1.000
_cell.length_c   1.000
_cell.angle_alpha   90.00
_cell.angle_beta   90.00
_cell.angle_gamma   90.00
#
_symmetry.space_group_name_H-M   'P 1'
#
loop_
_entity.id
_entity.type
_entity.pdbx_description
1 polymer ?
#
loop_
_entity_poly.entity_id
_entity_poly.type
_entity_poly.pdbx_seq_one_letter_code
_entity_poly.pdbx_strand_id
1 'polypeptide(L)'
;MESLDILELIATLNSMIKAEQENISELSKLLEKADHIIIKFIAGSLIHDSEKHMLLHQALIDILKGEVKEIGVQEKMAILNALDRHMKIEEQAMKALESIRAKIHMKGEVKLLKKIEQLLNLQAEEEKRHHKWFKEV
;
A
#
# COMPACT_ATOMS: atom_id res chain seq x y z
N MET A 1 6.23 30.13 20.54
CA MET A 1 6.03 28.71 20.22
C MET A 1 4.92 28.23 21.13
N GLU A 2 3.70 28.08 20.60
CA GLU A 2 2.63 27.40 21.33
C GLU A 2 3.08 25.95 21.57
N SER A 3 2.91 25.47 22.80
CA SER A 3 3.14 24.07 23.11
C SER A 3 2.15 23.22 22.32
N LEU A 4 2.66 22.29 21.51
CA LEU A 4 1.85 21.33 20.78
C LEU A 4 1.00 20.53 21.78
N ASP A 5 -0.33 20.63 21.71
CA ASP A 5 -1.22 19.87 22.59
C ASP A 5 -1.31 18.41 22.11
N ILE A 6 -0.67 17.51 22.86
CA ILE A 6 -0.66 16.07 22.56
C ILE A 6 -2.08 15.51 22.51
N LEU A 7 -3.01 16.01 23.34
CA LEU A 7 -4.40 15.53 23.35
C LEU A 7 -5.14 15.95 22.08
N GLU A 8 -4.89 17.16 21.58
CA GLU A 8 -5.46 17.65 20.32
C GLU A 8 -4.94 16.84 19.11
N LEU A 9 -3.65 16.50 19.10
CA LEU A 9 -3.07 15.65 18.07
C LEU A 9 -3.68 14.24 18.07
N ILE A 10 -3.80 13.63 19.25
CA ILE A 10 -4.42 12.31 19.40
C ILE A 10 -5.89 12.36 18.94
N ALA A 11 -6.64 13.41 19.30
CA ALA A 11 -8.02 13.57 18.86
C ALA A 11 -8.11 13.68 17.32
N THR A 12 -7.21 14.44 16.70
CA THR A 12 -7.13 14.60 15.25
C THR A 12 -6.84 13.26 14.56
N LEU A 13 -5.83 12.52 15.03
CA LEU A 13 -5.48 11.20 14.47
C LEU A 13 -6.63 10.20 14.60
N ASN A 14 -7.36 10.19 15.72
CA ASN A 14 -8.55 9.35 15.88
C ASN A 14 -9.66 9.72 14.90
N SER A 15 -9.87 11.02 14.64
CA SER A 15 -10.84 11.46 13.63
C SER A 15 -10.43 11.01 12.24
N MET A 16 -9.14 11.02 11.91
CA MET A 16 -8.63 10.51 10.63
C MET A 16 -8.82 8.98 10.51
N ILE A 17 -8.57 8.21 11.57
CA ILE A 17 -8.86 6.77 11.60
C ILE A 17 -10.34 6.51 11.30
N LYS A 18 -11.25 7.29 11.90
CA LYS A 18 -12.69 7.15 11.65
C LYS A 18 -13.05 7.45 10.19
N ALA A 19 -12.47 8.50 9.60
CA ALA A 19 -12.70 8.83 8.19
C ALA A 19 -12.22 7.72 7.25
N GLU A 20 -11.07 7.11 7.53
CA GLU A 20 -10.56 5.96 6.77
C GLU A 20 -11.48 4.73 6.91
N GLN A 21 -12.04 4.47 8.10
CA GLN A 21 -13.03 3.39 8.30
C GLN A 21 -14.31 3.60 7.48
N GLU A 22 -14.80 4.84 7.41
CA GLU A 22 -15.95 5.20 6.59
C GLU A 22 -15.64 4.99 5.10
N ASN A 23 -14.46 5.41 4.64
CA ASN A 23 -13.99 5.20 3.28
C ASN A 23 -13.90 3.71 2.91
N ILE A 24 -13.33 2.88 3.79
CA ILE A 24 -13.29 1.42 3.60
C ILE A 24 -14.71 0.86 3.46
N SER A 25 -15.65 1.26 4.33
CA SER A 25 -17.03 0.78 4.28
C SER A 25 -17.72 1.11 2.95
N GLU A 26 -17.48 2.30 2.40
CA GLU A 26 -18.01 2.70 1.09
C GLU A 26 -17.37 1.92 -0.06
N LEU A 27 -16.05 1.80 -0.05
CA LEU A 27 -15.30 1.07 -1.08
C LEU A 27 -15.59 -0.43 -1.05
N SER A 28 -15.81 -1.04 0.12
CA SER A 28 -16.20 -2.45 0.24
C SER A 28 -17.56 -2.70 -0.43
N LYS A 29 -18.52 -1.78 -0.26
CA LYS A 29 -19.82 -1.87 -0.96
C LYS A 29 -19.66 -1.75 -2.48
N LEU A 30 -18.73 -0.91 -2.95
CA LEU A 30 -18.41 -0.80 -4.37
C LEU A 30 -17.78 -2.10 -4.89
N LEU A 31 -16.84 -2.67 -4.14
CA LEU A 31 -16.15 -3.91 -4.47
C LEU A 31 -17.11 -5.10 -4.61
N GLU A 32 -18.07 -5.22 -3.70
CA GLU A 32 -19.11 -6.27 -3.73
C GLU A 32 -20.04 -6.14 -4.95
N LYS A 33 -20.38 -4.92 -5.35
CA LYS A 33 -21.31 -4.65 -6.46
C LYS A 33 -20.66 -4.63 -7.83
N ALA A 34 -19.34 -4.45 -7.90
CA ALA A 34 -18.65 -4.33 -9.17
C ALA A 34 -18.55 -5.69 -9.86
N ASP A 35 -19.05 -5.83 -11.09
CA ASP A 35 -18.77 -7.03 -11.91
C ASP A 35 -17.45 -6.91 -12.68
N HIS A 36 -16.98 -5.67 -12.90
CA HIS A 36 -15.81 -5.39 -13.73
C HIS A 36 -14.51 -5.54 -12.94
N ILE A 37 -13.62 -6.44 -13.38
CA ILE A 37 -12.38 -6.81 -12.67
C ILE A 37 -11.46 -5.60 -12.38
N ILE A 38 -11.36 -4.64 -13.29
CA ILE A 38 -10.55 -3.42 -13.06
C ILE A 38 -11.13 -2.56 -11.93
N ILE A 39 -12.46 -2.48 -11.82
CA ILE A 39 -13.11 -1.71 -10.74
C ILE A 39 -12.88 -2.43 -9.41
N LYS A 40 -12.96 -3.77 -9.39
CA LYS A 40 -12.61 -4.56 -8.20
C LYS A 40 -11.16 -4.34 -7.78
N PHE A 41 -10.23 -4.34 -8.73
CA PHE A 41 -8.81 -4.08 -8.44
C PHE A 41 -8.62 -2.69 -7.82
N ILE A 42 -9.15 -1.63 -8.46
CA ILE A 42 -9.02 -0.25 -7.95
C ILE A 42 -9.64 -0.10 -6.55
N ALA A 43 -10.86 -0.60 -6.35
CA ALA A 43 -11.51 -0.55 -5.04
C ALA A 43 -10.71 -1.31 -3.98
N GLY A 44 -10.18 -2.48 -4.32
CA GLY A 44 -9.31 -3.26 -3.43
C GLY A 44 -8.02 -2.54 -3.06
N SER A 45 -7.32 -1.95 -4.02
CA SER A 45 -6.10 -1.16 -3.77
C SER A 45 -6.37 0.04 -2.85
N LEU A 46 -7.48 0.75 -3.08
CA LEU A 46 -7.86 1.91 -2.25
C LEU A 46 -8.23 1.51 -0.82
N ILE A 47 -8.94 0.38 -0.63
CA ILE A 47 -9.22 -0.16 0.71
C ILE A 47 -7.90 -0.47 1.42
N HIS A 48 -6.99 -1.14 0.74
CA HIS A 48 -5.71 -1.51 1.33
C HIS A 48 -4.85 -0.29 1.70
N ASP A 49 -4.87 0.77 0.90
CA ASP A 49 -4.20 2.02 1.24
C ASP A 49 -4.85 2.71 2.47
N SER A 50 -6.18 2.73 2.58
CA SER A 50 -6.88 3.21 3.80
C SER A 50 -6.52 2.40 5.05
N GLU A 51 -6.40 1.07 4.94
CA GLU A 51 -5.94 0.22 6.05
C GLU A 51 -4.52 0.60 6.51
N LYS A 52 -3.60 0.87 5.56
CA LYS A 52 -2.25 1.34 5.89
C LYS A 52 -2.27 2.69 6.60
N HIS A 53 -3.09 3.63 6.14
CA HIS A 53 -3.20 4.94 6.78
C HIS A 53 -3.71 4.81 8.22
N MET A 54 -4.72 3.95 8.47
CA MET A 54 -5.20 3.68 9.82
C MET A 54 -4.10 3.12 10.72
N LEU A 55 -3.31 2.16 10.24
CA LEU A 55 -2.18 1.60 10.98
C LEU A 55 -1.11 2.66 11.29
N LEU A 56 -0.80 3.53 10.32
CA LEU A 56 0.13 4.64 10.53
C LEU A 56 -0.38 5.62 11.58
N HIS A 57 -1.65 6.04 11.51
CA HIS A 57 -2.26 6.92 12.50
C HIS A 57 -2.25 6.29 13.90
N GLN A 58 -2.54 4.99 14.00
CA GLN A 58 -2.45 4.26 15.26
C GLN A 58 -1.03 4.22 15.81
N ALA A 59 -0.03 3.93 14.97
CA ALA A 59 1.37 3.94 15.37
C ALA A 59 1.81 5.34 15.88
N LEU A 60 1.35 6.41 15.25
CA LEU A 60 1.59 7.78 15.72
C LEU A 60 0.93 8.04 17.09
N ILE A 61 -0.30 7.55 17.32
CA ILE A 61 -0.96 7.64 18.62
C ILE A 61 -0.15 6.90 19.69
N ASP A 62 0.31 5.68 19.39
CA ASP A 62 1.09 4.87 20.33
C ASP A 62 2.43 5.56 20.66
N ILE A 63 3.08 6.20 19.67
CA ILE A 63 4.27 7.04 19.89
C ILE A 63 3.95 8.21 20.84
N LEU A 64 2.86 8.95 20.58
CA LEU A 64 2.45 10.10 21.39
C LEU A 64 2.11 9.72 22.84
N LYS A 65 1.63 8.49 23.06
CA LYS A 65 1.36 7.95 24.40
C LYS A 65 2.57 7.31 25.07
N GLY A 66 3.67 7.10 24.34
CA GLY A 66 4.83 6.35 24.84
C GLY A 66 4.55 4.85 24.99
N GLU A 67 3.62 4.31 24.22
CA GLU A 67 3.17 2.90 24.26
C GLU A 67 3.90 2.01 23.22
N VAL A 68 4.86 2.55 22.48
CA VAL A 68 5.64 1.79 21.49
C VAL A 68 6.55 0.79 22.19
N LYS A 69 6.31 -0.49 21.93
CA LYS A 69 7.17 -1.57 22.39
C LYS A 69 8.43 -1.63 21.55
N GLU A 70 9.57 -1.88 22.22
CA GLU A 70 10.79 -2.23 21.51
C GLU A 70 10.63 -3.57 20.79
N ILE A 71 11.13 -3.64 19.56
CA ILE A 71 11.15 -4.86 18.77
C ILE A 71 12.28 -5.75 19.28
N GLY A 72 11.95 -6.98 19.70
CA GLY A 72 12.96 -7.94 20.14
C GLY A 72 13.90 -8.38 19.00
N VAL A 73 15.13 -8.77 19.33
CA VAL A 73 16.15 -9.16 18.31
C VAL A 73 15.66 -10.31 17.41
N GLN A 74 14.98 -11.31 17.97
CA GLN A 74 14.45 -12.44 17.20
C GLN A 74 13.32 -12.02 16.25
N GLU A 75 12.42 -11.16 16.74
CA GLU A 75 11.33 -10.60 15.94
C GLU A 75 11.89 -9.75 14.79
N LYS A 76 12.88 -8.90 15.08
CA LYS A 76 13.58 -8.10 14.06
C LYS A 76 14.21 -8.99 12.97
N MET A 77 14.90 -10.06 13.36
CA MET A 77 15.49 -11.00 12.39
C MET A 77 14.42 -11.71 11.55
N ALA A 78 13.30 -12.11 12.14
CA ALA A 78 12.20 -12.75 11.43
C ALA A 78 11.58 -11.81 10.38
N ILE A 79 11.36 -10.54 10.74
CA ILE A 79 10.87 -9.50 9.83
C ILE A 79 11.85 -9.31 8.67
N LEU A 80 13.14 -9.06 8.95
CA LEU A 80 14.15 -8.85 7.90
C LEU A 80 14.24 -10.03 6.92
N ASN A 81 14.17 -11.27 7.40
CA ASN A 81 14.17 -12.46 6.55
C ASN A 81 12.90 -12.62 5.71
N ALA A 82 11.75 -12.17 6.22
CA ALA A 82 10.51 -12.14 5.44
C ALA A 82 10.59 -11.07 4.34
N LEU A 83 11.12 -9.89 4.67
CA LEU A 83 11.30 -8.78 3.73
C LEU A 83 12.26 -9.13 2.59
N ASP A 84 13.43 -9.73 2.91
CA ASP A 84 14.39 -10.17 1.88
C ASP A 84 13.79 -11.20 0.90
N ARG A 85 12.98 -12.13 1.41
CA ARG A 85 12.27 -13.10 0.57
C ARG A 85 11.23 -12.42 -0.31
N HIS A 86 10.48 -11.46 0.22
CA HIS A 86 9.50 -10.71 -0.53
C HIS A 86 10.13 -9.89 -1.66
N MET A 87 11.20 -9.14 -1.39
CA MET A 87 11.94 -8.37 -2.40
C MET A 87 12.44 -9.24 -3.56
N LYS A 88 12.92 -10.46 -3.27
CA LYS A 88 13.35 -11.41 -4.31
C LYS A 88 12.19 -11.86 -5.21
N ILE A 89 10.99 -12.01 -4.66
CA ILE A 89 9.79 -12.36 -5.41
C ILE A 89 9.34 -11.17 -6.26
N GLU A 90 9.30 -9.96 -5.69
CA GLU A 90 8.95 -8.72 -6.40
C GLU A 90 9.92 -8.46 -7.57
N GLU A 91 11.22 -8.70 -7.39
CA GLU A 91 12.21 -8.54 -8.48
C GLU A 91 11.93 -9.50 -9.66
N GLN A 92 11.54 -10.74 -9.39
CA GLN A 92 11.17 -11.71 -10.44
C GLN A 92 9.89 -11.29 -11.16
N ALA A 93 8.87 -10.85 -10.41
CA ALA A 93 7.64 -10.31 -10.96
C ALA A 93 7.91 -9.09 -11.86
N MET A 94 8.73 -8.14 -11.41
CA MET A 94 9.09 -6.95 -12.19
C MET A 94 9.77 -7.30 -13.52
N LYS A 95 10.72 -8.24 -13.52
CA LYS A 95 11.35 -8.73 -14.76
C LYS A 95 10.32 -9.36 -15.73
N ALA A 96 9.34 -10.08 -15.20
CA ALA A 96 8.27 -10.67 -16.01
C ALA A 96 7.38 -9.58 -16.64
N LEU A 97 6.98 -8.57 -15.85
CA LEU A 97 6.17 -7.44 -16.34
C LEU A 97 6.90 -6.66 -17.44
N GLU A 98 8.21 -6.40 -17.26
CA GLU A 98 9.04 -5.74 -18.28
C GLU A 98 9.12 -6.56 -19.58
N SER A 99 9.27 -7.88 -19.48
CA SER A 99 9.27 -8.78 -20.64
C SER A 99 7.94 -8.73 -21.41
N ILE A 100 6.81 -8.69 -20.69
CA ILE A 100 5.47 -8.55 -21.29
C ILE A 100 5.38 -7.20 -22.02
N ARG A 101 5.81 -6.11 -21.38
CA ARG A 101 5.77 -4.76 -21.98
C ARG A 101 6.60 -4.69 -23.25
N ALA A 102 7.81 -5.25 -23.26
CA ALA A 102 8.67 -5.30 -24.44
C ALA A 102 7.99 -6.01 -25.62
N LYS A 103 7.34 -7.16 -25.37
CA LYS A 103 6.59 -7.92 -26.39
C LYS A 103 5.39 -7.14 -26.94
N ILE A 104 4.73 -6.36 -26.09
CA ILE A 104 3.61 -5.50 -26.49
C ILE A 104 4.09 -4.42 -27.48
N HIS A 105 5.18 -3.71 -27.16
CA HIS A 105 5.72 -2.66 -28.03
C HIS A 105 6.19 -3.19 -29.40
N MET A 106 6.65 -4.44 -29.47
CA MET A 106 7.06 -5.06 -30.75
C MET A 106 5.89 -5.35 -31.70
N LYS A 107 4.64 -5.43 -31.23
CA LYS A 107 3.48 -5.84 -32.05
C LYS A 107 2.66 -4.68 -32.64
N GLY A 108 3.07 -3.42 -32.43
CA GLY A 108 2.35 -2.22 -32.91
C GLY A 108 1.12 -1.87 -32.07
N GLU A 109 0.62 -0.62 -32.19
CA GLU A 109 -0.46 -0.11 -31.33
C GLU A 109 -1.83 -0.74 -31.64
N VAL A 110 -2.33 -1.56 -30.71
CA VAL A 110 -3.72 -1.99 -30.65
C VAL A 110 -4.34 -1.41 -29.38
N LYS A 111 -5.57 -0.88 -29.44
CA LYS A 111 -6.26 -0.27 -28.29
C LYS A 111 -6.29 -1.14 -27.02
N LEU A 112 -6.31 -2.47 -27.19
CA LEU A 112 -6.19 -3.46 -26.11
C LEU A 112 -4.80 -3.45 -25.45
N LEU A 113 -3.73 -3.27 -26.23
CA LEU A 113 -2.34 -3.22 -25.73
C LEU A 113 -2.09 -1.99 -24.87
N LYS A 114 -2.68 -0.82 -25.20
CA LYS A 114 -2.62 0.39 -24.37
C LYS A 114 -3.25 0.21 -23.00
N LYS A 115 -4.40 -0.48 -22.92
CA LYS A 115 -5.06 -0.78 -21.63
C LYS A 115 -4.22 -1.72 -20.77
N ILE A 116 -3.60 -2.73 -21.38
CA ILE A 116 -2.70 -3.65 -20.67
C ILE A 116 -1.48 -2.89 -20.15
N GLU A 117 -0.86 -2.05 -20.98
CA GLU A 117 0.28 -1.23 -20.58
C GLU A 117 -0.03 -0.31 -19.39
N GLN A 118 -1.21 0.33 -19.37
CA GLN A 118 -1.66 1.14 -18.24
C GLN A 118 -1.77 0.33 -16.93
N LEU A 119 -2.34 -0.87 -16.98
CA LEU A 119 -2.44 -1.74 -15.79
C LEU A 119 -1.07 -2.23 -15.31
N LEU A 120 -0.16 -2.58 -16.24
CA LEU A 120 1.20 -2.98 -15.91
C LEU A 120 1.99 -1.83 -15.25
N ASN A 121 1.77 -0.59 -15.69
CA ASN A 121 2.39 0.58 -15.08
C ASN A 121 1.88 0.83 -13.66
N LEU A 122 0.58 0.67 -13.42
CA LEU A 122 0.01 0.76 -12.07
C LEU A 122 0.64 -0.26 -11.12
N GLN A 123 0.76 -1.53 -11.55
CA GLN A 123 1.43 -2.56 -10.76
C GLN A 123 2.90 -2.20 -10.51
N ALA A 124 3.64 -1.80 -11.54
CA ALA A 124 5.05 -1.42 -11.39
C ALA A 124 5.27 -0.21 -10.45
N GLU A 125 4.33 0.72 -10.38
CA GLU A 125 4.37 1.85 -9.44
C GLU A 125 4.10 1.42 -8.00
N GLU A 126 3.20 0.46 -7.77
CA GLU A 126 2.96 -0.15 -6.45
C GLU A 126 4.23 -0.83 -5.91
N GLU A 127 4.85 -1.70 -6.71
CA GLU A 127 6.09 -2.42 -6.33
C GLU A 127 7.25 -1.45 -6.00
N LYS A 128 7.39 -0.36 -6.75
CA LYS A 128 8.40 0.69 -6.46
C LYS A 128 8.16 1.38 -5.13
N ARG A 129 6.89 1.61 -4.75
CA ARG A 129 6.53 2.20 -3.45
C ARG A 129 6.90 1.24 -2.32
N HIS A 130 6.61 -0.06 -2.47
CA HIS A 130 6.97 -1.08 -1.47
C HIS A 130 8.49 -1.13 -1.23
N HIS A 131 9.28 -1.19 -2.30
CA HIS A 131 10.74 -1.17 -2.21
C HIS A 131 11.32 0.08 -1.51
N LYS A 132 10.63 1.22 -1.53
CA LYS A 132 11.07 2.42 -0.79
C LYS A 132 10.89 2.23 0.71
N TRP A 133 9.73 1.75 1.14
CA TRP A 133 9.43 1.53 2.56
C TRP A 133 10.39 0.53 3.21
N PHE A 134 10.78 -0.53 2.49
CA PHE A 134 11.73 -1.51 3.03
C PHE A 134 13.15 -0.98 3.26
N LYS A 135 13.51 0.18 2.70
CA LYS A 135 14.80 0.84 3.01
C LYS A 135 14.76 1.66 4.29
N GLU A 136 13.57 1.94 4.81
CA GLU A 136 13.35 2.81 5.98
C GLU A 136 13.12 1.99 7.27
N VAL A 137 13.03 0.65 7.18
CA VAL A 137 12.91 -0.32 8.30
C VAL A 137 14.28 -0.91 8.67
#